data_AF-A0A914HV45-F1
#
_entry.id   AF-A0A914HV45-F1
#
_cell.length_a   1.000
_cell.length_b   1.000
_cell.length_c   1.000
_cell.angle_alpha   90.00
_cell.angle_beta   90.00
_cell.angle_gamma   90.00
#
_symmetry.space_group_name_H-M   'P 1'
#
loop_
_entity.id
_entity.type
_entity.pdbx_description
1 polymer ?
#
loop_
_entity_poly.entity_id
_entity_poly.type
_entity_poly.pdbx_seq_one_letter_code
_entity_poly.pdbx_strand_id
1 'polypeptide(L)'
;MANIPSAQLLSASIKSRHEVIEQIYAQKVRLGLRWADVAAQIGLSKEWTTAACLGQMQMNAEEADKLGSTVLPADPLLYRFNEVLSVYGPALKELIHEEFGDGIMSAIDFKVDVQREEDAERGDRVKIVWSGKFLSYNRF
;
A
#
# COMPACT_ATOMS: atom_id res chain seq x y z
N MET A 1 -35.05 -21.11 -14.39
CA MET A 1 -35.15 -20.19 -13.24
C MET A 1 -33.89 -19.34 -13.25
N ALA A 2 -34.06 -18.02 -13.19
CA ALA A 2 -33.11 -17.04 -13.69
C ALA A 2 -31.76 -17.00 -12.95
N ASN A 3 -30.73 -16.81 -13.77
CA ASN A 3 -29.33 -16.55 -13.49
C ASN A 3 -29.16 -15.26 -12.67
N ILE A 4 -28.61 -15.32 -11.47
CA ILE A 4 -28.24 -14.12 -10.68
C ILE A 4 -26.82 -13.72 -11.11
N PRO A 5 -26.59 -12.50 -11.65
CA PRO A 5 -25.28 -12.13 -12.16
C PRO A 5 -24.23 -12.02 -11.04
N SER A 6 -23.05 -12.58 -11.30
CA SER A 6 -21.79 -12.52 -10.55
C SER A 6 -21.19 -11.09 -10.42
N ALA A 7 -22.01 -10.05 -10.30
CA ALA A 7 -21.58 -8.64 -10.33
C ALA A 7 -21.77 -7.92 -8.98
N GLN A 8 -21.73 -8.65 -7.86
CA GLN A 8 -21.96 -8.06 -6.53
C GLN A 8 -21.00 -8.58 -5.44
N LEU A 9 -19.73 -8.78 -5.79
CA LEU A 9 -18.65 -9.08 -4.83
C LEU A 9 -17.41 -8.19 -5.01
N LEU A 10 -17.63 -6.90 -5.32
CA LEU A 10 -16.61 -5.86 -5.19
C LEU A 10 -17.26 -4.59 -4.63
N SER A 11 -17.83 -4.66 -3.43
CA SER A 11 -17.83 -3.47 -2.59
C SER A 11 -16.40 -3.34 -2.05
N ALA A 12 -15.52 -2.66 -2.79
CA ALA A 12 -14.44 -1.94 -2.13
C ALA A 12 -15.12 -1.21 -0.96
N SER A 13 -14.72 -1.53 0.27
CA SER A 13 -15.27 -0.89 1.47
C SER A 13 -15.42 0.60 1.18
N ILE A 14 -16.63 1.14 1.24
CA ILE A 14 -16.85 2.57 1.07
C ILE A 14 -16.15 3.22 2.25
N LYS A 15 -14.90 3.64 2.04
CA LYS A 15 -14.09 4.27 3.07
C LYS A 15 -14.80 5.55 3.49
N SER A 16 -15.01 5.72 4.79
CA SER A 16 -15.58 6.96 5.30
C SER A 16 -14.64 8.13 4.96
N ARG A 17 -15.19 9.34 4.78
CA ARG A 17 -14.37 10.55 4.54
C ARG A 17 -13.25 10.69 5.58
N HIS A 18 -13.54 10.32 6.82
CA HIS A 18 -12.59 10.32 7.93
C HIS A 18 -11.44 9.32 7.70
N GLU A 19 -11.74 8.08 7.32
CA GLU A 19 -10.71 7.08 7.00
C GLU A 19 -9.80 7.50 5.84
N VAL A 20 -10.36 8.18 4.83
CA VAL A 20 -9.57 8.68 3.70
C VAL A 20 -8.61 9.79 4.14
N ILE A 21 -9.06 10.72 5.00
CA ILE A 21 -8.21 11.80 5.55
C ILE A 21 -7.05 11.19 6.36
N GLU A 22 -7.35 10.25 7.25
CA GLU A 22 -6.33 9.57 8.06
C GLU A 22 -5.31 8.82 7.19
N GLN A 23 -5.76 8.19 6.10
CA GLN A 23 -4.86 7.53 5.16
C GLN A 23 -3.96 8.53 4.43
N ILE A 24 -4.52 9.64 3.92
CA ILE A 24 -3.72 10.66 3.23
C ILE A 24 -2.68 11.24 4.20
N TYR A 25 -3.09 11.53 5.44
CA TYR A 25 -2.18 12.03 6.47
C TYR A 25 -1.08 11.01 6.82
N ALA A 26 -1.45 9.76 7.08
CA ALA A 26 -0.51 8.69 7.41
C ALA A 26 0.48 8.42 6.26
N GLN A 27 0.03 8.46 5.01
CA GLN A 27 0.89 8.30 3.83
C GLN A 27 1.85 9.49 3.68
N LYS A 28 1.35 10.72 3.83
CA LYS A 28 2.19 11.93 3.81
C LYS A 28 3.28 11.86 4.89
N VAL A 29 2.96 11.39 6.10
CA VAL A 29 3.93 11.20 7.19
C VAL A 29 4.91 10.08 6.87
N ARG A 30 4.43 8.92 6.42
CA ARG A 30 5.26 7.75 6.05
C ARG A 30 6.29 8.08 4.98
N LEU A 31 5.90 8.87 3.99
CA LEU A 31 6.75 9.26 2.85
C LEU A 31 7.62 10.49 3.16
N GLY A 32 7.51 11.09 4.36
CA GLY A 32 8.25 12.30 4.71
C GLY A 32 7.90 13.53 3.88
N LEU A 33 6.74 13.52 3.20
CA LEU A 33 6.32 14.60 2.31
C LEU A 33 5.88 15.83 3.11
N ARG A 34 6.13 17.03 2.57
CA ARG A 34 5.53 18.26 3.05
C ARG A 34 4.33 18.60 2.17
N TRP A 35 3.35 19.32 2.72
CA TRP A 35 2.21 19.77 1.92
C TRP A 35 2.60 20.64 0.73
N ALA A 36 3.74 21.34 0.82
CA ALA A 36 4.30 22.10 -0.30
C ALA A 36 4.74 21.19 -1.46
N ASP A 37 5.29 20.01 -1.17
CA ASP A 37 5.75 19.07 -2.18
C ASP A 37 4.55 18.44 -2.91
N VAL A 38 3.50 18.08 -2.15
CA VAL A 38 2.23 17.57 -2.70
C VAL A 38 1.56 18.63 -3.58
N ALA A 39 1.49 19.88 -3.10
CA ALA A 39 0.88 20.98 -3.83
C ALA A 39 1.62 21.31 -5.14
N ALA A 40 2.96 21.28 -5.11
CA ALA A 40 3.79 21.50 -6.29
C ALA A 40 3.55 20.43 -7.37
N GLN A 41 3.32 19.18 -6.98
CA GLN A 41 3.06 18.09 -7.92
C GLN A 41 1.68 18.17 -8.58
N ILE A 42 0.65 18.60 -7.84
CA ILE A 42 -0.71 18.74 -8.40
C ILE A 42 -0.97 20.11 -9.05
N GLY A 43 -0.02 21.04 -8.94
CA GLY A 43 -0.11 22.39 -9.54
C GLY A 43 -1.07 23.35 -8.84
N LEU A 44 -1.36 23.10 -7.55
CA LEU A 44 -2.30 23.91 -6.75
C LEU A 44 -1.58 24.63 -5.61
N SER A 45 -2.28 25.54 -4.93
CA SER A 45 -1.70 26.21 -3.76
C SER A 45 -1.55 25.24 -2.59
N LYS A 46 -0.53 25.48 -1.76
CA LYS A 46 -0.25 24.68 -0.56
C LYS A 46 -1.44 24.69 0.40
N GLU A 47 -2.03 25.86 0.61
CA GLU A 47 -3.16 26.08 1.53
C GLU A 47 -4.40 25.32 1.03
N TRP A 48 -4.72 25.42 -0.26
CA TRP A 48 -5.86 24.72 -0.85
C TRP A 48 -5.67 23.20 -0.85
N THR A 49 -4.49 22.74 -1.24
CA THR A 49 -4.14 21.30 -1.25
C THR A 49 -4.26 20.69 0.14
N THR A 50 -3.76 21.39 1.16
CA THR A 50 -3.85 20.95 2.56
C THR A 50 -5.31 20.87 3.00
N ALA A 51 -6.10 21.92 2.77
CA ALA A 51 -7.51 21.96 3.13
C ALA A 51 -8.31 20.86 2.42
N ALA A 52 -8.05 20.61 1.14
CA ALA A 52 -8.67 19.54 0.37
C ALA A 52 -8.32 18.14 0.90
N CYS A 53 -7.03 17.88 1.19
CA CYS A 53 -6.57 16.62 1.78
C CYS A 53 -7.12 16.36 3.19
N LEU A 54 -7.42 17.42 3.94
CA LEU A 54 -8.04 17.35 5.27
C LEU A 54 -9.59 17.40 5.21
N GLY A 55 -10.18 17.28 4.01
CA GLY A 55 -11.63 17.18 3.81
C GLY A 55 -12.40 18.49 3.98
N GLN A 56 -11.72 19.63 4.01
CA GLN A 56 -12.31 20.97 4.14
C GLN A 56 -12.70 21.59 2.80
N MET A 57 -12.15 21.08 1.70
CA MET A 57 -12.46 21.50 0.32
C MET A 57 -12.85 20.29 -0.52
N GLN A 58 -13.56 20.54 -1.61
CA GLN A 58 -13.93 19.52 -2.59
C GLN A 58 -13.01 19.60 -3.80
N MET A 59 -12.29 18.51 -4.07
CA MET A 59 -11.52 18.35 -5.31
C MET A 59 -12.45 17.97 -6.46
N ASN A 60 -12.13 18.44 -7.65
CA ASN A 60 -12.70 17.86 -8.87
C ASN A 60 -12.02 16.51 -9.19
N ALA A 61 -12.56 15.78 -10.18
CA ALA A 61 -12.07 14.45 -10.51
C ALA A 61 -10.62 14.44 -11.00
N GLU A 62 -10.20 15.46 -11.76
CA GLU A 62 -8.83 15.56 -12.30
C GLU A 62 -7.81 15.84 -11.19
N GLU A 63 -8.15 16.71 -10.23
CA GLU A 63 -7.32 17.04 -9.07
C GLU A 63 -7.15 15.84 -8.13
N ALA A 64 -8.24 15.09 -7.90
CA ALA A 64 -8.22 13.89 -7.07
C ALA A 64 -7.34 12.78 -7.68
N ASP A 65 -7.37 12.62 -9.00
CA ASP A 65 -6.54 11.66 -9.72
C ASP A 65 -5.04 12.02 -9.62
N LYS A 66 -4.70 13.29 -9.84
CA LYS A 66 -3.33 13.80 -9.65
C LYS A 66 -2.84 13.60 -8.21
N LEU A 67 -3.67 13.87 -7.21
CA LEU A 67 -3.32 13.61 -5.81
C LEU A 67 -3.10 12.11 -5.54
N GLY A 68 -3.97 11.24 -6.08
CA GLY A 68 -3.85 9.79 -5.97
C GLY A 68 -2.52 9.25 -6.48
N SER A 69 -2.06 9.76 -7.62
CA SER A 69 -0.75 9.42 -8.21
C SER A 69 0.46 9.94 -7.42
N THR A 70 0.28 10.95 -6.56
CA THR A 70 1.33 11.56 -5.73
C THR A 70 1.52 10.80 -4.41
N VAL A 71 0.43 10.28 -3.85
CA VAL A 71 0.40 9.70 -2.49
C VAL A 71 0.48 8.17 -2.49
N LEU A 72 0.18 7.52 -3.62
CA LEU A 72 0.37 6.09 -3.86
C LEU A 72 1.49 5.91 -4.90
N PRO A 73 2.29 4.83 -4.85
CA PRO A 73 3.21 4.55 -5.93
C PRO A 73 2.41 4.39 -7.24
N ALA A 74 2.53 5.37 -8.14
CA ALA A 74 1.89 5.37 -9.45
C ALA A 74 2.42 4.27 -10.37
N ASP A 75 3.58 3.70 -10.03
CA ASP A 75 4.16 2.58 -10.76
C ASP A 75 3.35 1.28 -10.52
N PRO A 76 2.80 0.65 -11.58
CA PRO A 76 1.97 -0.53 -11.44
C PRO A 76 2.67 -1.72 -10.77
N LEU A 77 4.00 -1.87 -10.94
CA LEU A 77 4.75 -2.97 -10.34
C LEU A 77 4.91 -2.73 -8.83
N LEU A 78 5.25 -1.50 -8.41
CA LEU A 78 5.30 -1.12 -7.00
C LEU A 78 3.94 -1.22 -6.30
N TYR A 79 2.85 -0.90 -6.99
CA TYR A 79 1.50 -1.10 -6.46
C TYR A 79 1.22 -2.57 -6.13
N ARG A 80 1.63 -3.51 -7.00
CA ARG A 80 1.43 -4.95 -6.78
C ARG A 80 2.14 -5.47 -5.53
N PHE A 81 3.32 -4.94 -5.19
CA PHE A 81 3.97 -5.31 -3.92
C PHE A 81 3.15 -4.87 -2.69
N ASN A 82 2.54 -3.69 -2.74
CA ASN A 82 1.67 -3.23 -1.65
C ASN A 82 0.40 -4.09 -1.54
N GLU A 83 -0.17 -4.49 -2.68
CA GLU A 83 -1.35 -5.36 -2.71
C GLU A 83 -1.03 -6.75 -2.13
N VAL A 84 0.10 -7.36 -2.51
CA VAL A 84 0.56 -8.65 -1.94
C VAL A 84 0.66 -8.56 -0.41
N LEU A 85 1.30 -7.51 0.12
CA LEU A 85 1.43 -7.35 1.57
C LEU A 85 0.09 -7.05 2.26
N SER A 86 -0.83 -6.36 1.58
CA SER A 86 -2.17 -6.09 2.13
C SER A 86 -3.03 -7.36 2.20
N VAL A 87 -2.88 -8.27 1.23
CA VAL A 87 -3.63 -9.53 1.17
C VAL A 87 -2.99 -10.60 2.06
N TYR A 88 -1.68 -10.80 1.97
CA TYR A 88 -0.98 -11.90 2.63
C TYR A 88 -0.31 -11.51 3.95
N GLY A 89 -0.18 -10.21 4.26
CA GLY A 89 0.50 -9.73 5.46
C GLY A 89 0.02 -10.38 6.77
N PRO A 90 -1.29 -10.45 7.05
CA PRO A 90 -1.80 -11.13 8.23
C PRO A 90 -1.43 -12.62 8.28
N ALA A 91 -1.54 -13.33 7.15
CA ALA A 91 -1.18 -14.75 7.08
C ALA A 91 0.33 -14.96 7.30
N LEU A 92 1.17 -14.15 6.67
CA LEU A 92 2.62 -14.19 6.85
C LEU A 92 3.02 -13.92 8.31
N LYS A 93 2.36 -12.96 8.97
CA LYS A 93 2.59 -12.67 10.39
C LYS A 93 2.31 -13.90 11.25
N GLU A 94 1.14 -14.51 11.11
CA GLU A 94 0.77 -15.67 11.92
C GLU A 94 1.72 -16.85 11.67
N LEU A 95 2.06 -17.15 10.41
CA LEU A 95 3.03 -18.20 10.08
C LEU A 95 4.43 -17.94 10.67
N ILE A 96 4.90 -16.69 10.66
CA ILE A 96 6.18 -16.33 11.29
C ILE A 96 6.09 -16.49 12.82
N HIS A 97 4.97 -16.09 13.43
CA HIS A 97 4.77 -16.22 14.87
C HIS A 97 4.62 -17.68 15.32
N GLU A 98 4.00 -18.54 14.50
CA GLU A 98 3.94 -19.99 14.72
C GLU A 98 5.33 -20.64 14.68
N GLU A 99 6.17 -20.27 13.70
CA GLU A 99 7.47 -20.90 13.49
C GLU A 99 8.58 -20.33 14.40
N PHE A 100 8.60 -19.00 14.63
CA PHE A 100 9.70 -18.31 15.30
C PHE A 100 9.31 -17.66 16.65
N GLY A 101 8.02 -17.56 16.96
CA GLY A 101 7.50 -16.88 18.15
C GLY A 101 7.29 -15.37 17.97
N ASP A 102 7.06 -14.66 19.08
CA ASP A 102 6.74 -13.24 19.07
C ASP A 102 7.98 -12.37 18.75
N GLY A 103 7.90 -11.66 17.63
CA GLY A 103 9.00 -10.87 17.09
C GLY A 103 8.73 -10.35 15.68
N ILE A 104 9.79 -9.90 15.02
CA ILE A 104 9.76 -9.35 13.65
C ILE A 104 10.85 -9.93 12.76
N MET A 105 10.60 -9.93 11.46
CA MET A 105 11.64 -10.05 10.45
C MET A 105 12.29 -8.67 10.22
N SER A 106 13.60 -8.55 10.44
CA SER A 106 14.34 -7.30 10.23
C SER A 106 14.30 -6.88 8.76
N ALA A 107 14.13 -5.58 8.52
CA ALA A 107 14.34 -4.95 7.21
C ALA A 107 15.73 -4.28 7.09
N ILE A 108 16.59 -4.36 8.12
CA ILE A 108 17.95 -3.80 8.13
C ILE A 108 18.97 -4.92 7.89
N ASP A 109 18.92 -5.98 8.71
CA ASP A 109 19.68 -7.22 8.47
C ASP A 109 18.83 -8.10 7.56
N PHE A 110 18.79 -7.72 6.28
CA PHE A 110 17.85 -8.23 5.29
C PHE A 110 18.53 -8.38 3.93
N LYS A 111 18.19 -9.44 3.22
CA LYS A 111 18.63 -9.74 1.85
C LYS A 111 17.43 -9.95 0.95
N VAL A 112 17.53 -9.46 -0.28
CA VAL A 112 16.56 -9.66 -1.35
C VAL A 112 17.26 -10.23 -2.54
N ASP A 113 16.67 -11.25 -3.14
CA ASP A 113 17.09 -11.81 -4.41
C ASP A 113 15.91 -11.90 -5.37
N VAL A 114 16.15 -11.58 -6.65
CA VAL A 114 15.12 -11.57 -7.70
C VAL A 114 15.61 -12.45 -8.85
N GLN A 115 14.82 -13.46 -9.16
CA GLN A 115 15.14 -14.45 -10.19
C GLN A 115 13.98 -14.57 -11.17
N ARG A 116 14.32 -14.87 -12.43
CA ARG A 116 13.33 -15.37 -13.39
C ARG A 116 13.10 -16.84 -13.10
N GLU A 117 11.84 -17.23 -12.96
CA GLU A 117 11.41 -18.62 -12.86
C GLU A 117 10.67 -18.97 -14.15
N GLU A 118 11.30 -19.80 -14.99
CA GLU A 118 10.72 -20.22 -16.26
C GLU A 118 9.51 -21.13 -16.02
N ASP A 119 8.38 -20.81 -16.64
CA ASP A 119 7.16 -21.62 -16.59
C ASP A 119 6.68 -21.85 -18.03
N ALA A 120 6.91 -23.07 -18.51
CA ALA A 120 6.67 -23.46 -19.89
C ALA A 120 5.19 -23.44 -20.29
N GLU A 121 4.25 -23.44 -19.34
CA GLU A 121 2.82 -23.49 -19.61
C GLU A 121 2.14 -22.12 -19.50
N ARG A 122 2.59 -21.28 -18.56
CA ARG A 122 1.91 -20.02 -18.21
C ARG A 122 2.75 -18.77 -18.40
N GLY A 123 3.97 -18.93 -18.91
CA GLY A 123 4.94 -17.86 -19.11
C GLY A 123 5.71 -17.53 -17.84
N ASP A 124 6.91 -17.00 -18.01
CA ASP A 124 7.88 -16.75 -16.94
C ASP A 124 7.30 -15.99 -15.74
N ARG A 125 7.74 -16.40 -14.56
CA ARG A 125 7.37 -15.84 -13.27
C ARG A 125 8.52 -15.02 -12.71
N VAL A 126 8.18 -14.01 -11.92
CA VAL A 126 9.16 -13.25 -11.12
C VAL A 126 9.20 -13.89 -9.73
N LYS A 127 10.31 -14.54 -9.41
CA LYS A 127 10.56 -15.15 -8.11
C LYS A 127 11.36 -14.18 -7.25
N ILE A 128 10.82 -13.88 -6.07
CA ILE A 128 11.47 -12.99 -5.10
C ILE A 128 11.70 -13.78 -3.81
N VAL A 129 12.91 -13.72 -3.30
CA VAL A 129 13.28 -14.31 -2.01
C VAL A 129 13.62 -13.20 -1.04
N TRP A 130 12.87 -13.13 0.05
CA TRP A 130 13.09 -12.20 1.16
C TRP A 130 13.67 -12.97 2.34
N SER A 131 14.83 -12.54 2.84
CA SER A 131 15.49 -13.17 3.97
C SER A 131 15.92 -12.11 4.97
N GLY A 132 15.18 -12.01 6.07
CA GLY A 132 15.50 -11.11 7.18
C GLY A 132 15.86 -11.86 8.44
N LYS A 133 16.80 -11.32 9.21
CA LYS A 133 17.09 -11.82 10.55
C LYS A 133 15.86 -11.67 11.44
N PHE A 134 15.47 -12.76 12.12
CA PHE A 134 14.41 -12.71 13.12
C PHE A 134 14.90 -12.01 14.40
N LEU A 135 14.07 -11.12 14.93
CA LEU A 135 14.31 -10.37 16.16
C LEU A 135 13.14 -10.61 17.11
N SER A 136 13.38 -11.39 18.16
CA SER A 136 12.39 -11.63 19.22
C SER A 136 12.17 -10.38 20.07
N TYR A 137 10.94 -10.15 20.53
CA TYR A 137 10.68 -9.10 21.51
C TYR A 137 11.13 -9.52 22.91
N ASN A 138 11.74 -8.59 23.64
CA ASN A 138 12.07 -8.80 25.04
C ASN A 138 10.78 -8.76 25.88
N ARG A 139 10.57 -9.79 26.70
CA ARG A 139 9.58 -9.72 27.77
C ARG A 139 10.22 -8.94 28.92
N PHE A 140 9.74 -7.73 29.16
CA PHE A 140 10.09 -6.93 30.33
C PHE A 140 9.35 -7.42 31.57
#